data_AF-A0A1A2J9S7-F1
#
_entry.id   AF-A0A1A2J9S7-F1
#
_cell.length_a   1.000
_cell.length_b   1.000
_cell.length_c   1.000
_cell.angle_alpha   90.00
_cell.angle_beta   90.00
_cell.angle_gamma   90.00
#
_symmetry.space_group_name_H-M   'P 1'
#
loop_
_entity.id
_entity.type
_entity.pdbx_description
1 polymer ?
#
loop_
_entity_poly.entity_id
_entity_poly.type
_entity_poly.pdbx_seq_one_letter_code
_entity_poly.pdbx_strand_id
1 'polypeptide(L)'
;MLDVHANTWRYNQLIAQQRAIIVDRRNTLLRTATAREELAELAPKRYKRLAKDIEEDRLEKICRQIMLYHLDRGWADHLAYLADIRESIHLRALGRQNPLDEFHRLAVDAFASLAADAIEAAQQTFETANVLEEEQGLDLSKLARPTSTWTYMVNDNPLSDDTLSTLSLPGVFR
;
A
#
# COMPACT_ATOMS: atom_id res chain seq x y z
N MET A 1 -6.10 15.96 -28.66
CA MET A 1 -6.98 15.66 -27.50
C MET A 1 -7.17 14.16 -27.31
N LEU A 2 -7.57 13.40 -28.35
CA LEU A 2 -7.75 11.94 -28.24
C LEU A 2 -6.45 11.16 -27.93
N ASP A 3 -5.32 11.53 -28.54
CA ASP A 3 -4.05 10.79 -28.36
C ASP A 3 -3.47 10.91 -26.94
N VAL A 4 -3.63 12.09 -26.31
CA VAL A 4 -3.22 12.31 -24.91
C VAL A 4 -4.05 11.44 -23.97
N HIS A 5 -5.37 11.42 -24.17
CA HIS A 5 -6.28 10.60 -23.38
C HIS A 5 -6.00 9.09 -23.54
N ALA A 6 -5.74 8.65 -24.78
CA ALA A 6 -5.39 7.26 -25.07
C ALA A 6 -4.09 6.84 -24.39
N ASN A 7 -3.07 7.71 -24.38
CA ASN A 7 -1.81 7.42 -23.69
C ASN A 7 -1.99 7.37 -22.17
N THR A 8 -2.66 8.35 -21.55
CA THR A 8 -2.95 8.34 -20.11
C THR A 8 -3.74 7.09 -19.69
N TRP A 9 -4.71 6.68 -20.50
CA TRP A 9 -5.46 5.44 -20.26
C TRP A 9 -4.56 4.21 -20.25
N ARG A 10 -3.60 4.10 -21.19
CA ARG A 10 -2.65 2.98 -21.26
C ARG A 10 -1.70 2.92 -20.05
N TYR A 11 -1.29 4.06 -19.51
CA TYR A 11 -0.52 4.11 -18.25
C TYR A 11 -1.38 3.61 -17.07
N ASN A 12 -2.61 4.11 -16.97
CA ASN A 12 -3.49 3.80 -15.84
C ASN A 12 -4.04 2.37 -15.86
N GLN A 13 -4.15 1.74 -17.04
CA GLN A 13 -4.70 0.39 -17.16
C GLN A 13 -3.86 -0.65 -16.39
N LEU A 14 -2.53 -0.57 -16.48
CA LEU A 14 -1.64 -1.46 -15.73
C LEU A 14 -1.77 -1.24 -14.22
N ILE A 15 -1.81 0.03 -13.78
CA ILE A 15 -1.98 0.38 -12.36
C ILE A 15 -3.30 -0.16 -11.82
N ALA A 16 -4.38 -0.09 -12.61
CA ALA A 16 -5.69 -0.63 -12.23
C ALA A 16 -5.66 -2.16 -12.08
N GLN A 17 -4.95 -2.87 -12.96
CA GLN A 17 -4.75 -4.33 -12.85
C GLN A 17 -3.98 -4.68 -11.58
N GLN A 18 -2.86 -4.00 -11.31
CA GLN A 18 -2.06 -4.18 -10.09
C GLN A 18 -2.89 -3.90 -8.83
N ARG A 19 -3.68 -2.81 -8.83
CA ARG A 19 -4.59 -2.48 -7.73
C ARG A 19 -5.61 -3.60 -7.48
N ALA A 20 -6.15 -4.23 -8.52
CA ALA A 20 -7.10 -5.32 -8.36
C ALA A 20 -6.48 -6.51 -7.60
N ILE A 21 -5.22 -6.86 -7.91
CA ILE A 21 -4.47 -7.91 -7.21
C ILE A 21 -4.28 -7.55 -5.73
N ILE A 22 -3.84 -6.32 -5.44
CA ILE A 22 -3.65 -5.85 -4.05
C ILE A 22 -4.96 -5.86 -3.27
N VAL A 23 -6.05 -5.39 -3.88
CA VAL A 23 -7.38 -5.37 -3.25
C VAL A 23 -7.87 -6.79 -2.94
N ASP A 24 -7.66 -7.74 -3.84
CA ASP A 24 -8.05 -9.13 -3.62
C ASP A 24 -7.28 -9.76 -2.45
N ARG A 25 -5.94 -9.58 -2.44
CA ARG A 25 -5.09 -10.01 -1.33
C ARG A 25 -5.50 -9.38 -0.01
N ARG A 26 -5.75 -8.07 0.00
CA ARG A 26 -6.21 -7.32 1.17
C ARG A 26 -7.55 -7.83 1.70
N ASN A 27 -8.49 -8.13 0.80
CA ASN A 27 -9.79 -8.70 1.16
C ASN A 27 -9.66 -10.09 1.78
N THR A 28 -8.75 -10.91 1.27
CA THR A 28 -8.43 -12.22 1.86
C THR A 28 -7.95 -12.03 3.31
N LEU A 29 -6.93 -11.19 3.52
CA LEU A 29 -6.39 -10.91 4.87
C LEU A 29 -7.45 -10.35 5.85
N LEU A 30 -8.41 -9.56 5.35
CA LEU A 30 -9.48 -8.97 6.16
C LEU A 30 -10.56 -9.98 6.57
N ARG A 31 -10.86 -10.96 5.70
CA ARG A 31 -12.03 -11.83 5.85
C ARG A 31 -11.73 -13.23 6.36
N THR A 32 -10.47 -13.65 6.33
CA THR A 32 -10.05 -14.99 6.72
C THR A 32 -8.97 -14.95 7.80
N ALA A 33 -8.55 -16.14 8.26
CA ALA A 33 -7.43 -16.34 9.18
C ALA A 33 -6.06 -16.34 8.47
N THR A 34 -6.00 -16.07 7.16
CA THR A 34 -4.79 -16.19 6.32
C THR A 34 -3.59 -15.46 6.90
N ALA A 35 -3.78 -14.25 7.45
CA ALA A 35 -2.68 -13.48 8.06
C ALA A 35 -2.02 -14.22 9.24
N ARG A 36 -2.82 -14.90 10.06
CA ARG A 36 -2.37 -15.66 11.22
C ARG A 36 -1.71 -16.96 10.79
N GLU A 37 -2.31 -17.67 9.83
CA GLU A 37 -1.79 -18.93 9.28
C GLU A 37 -0.41 -18.73 8.66
N GLU A 38 -0.26 -17.74 7.78
CA GLU A 38 1.02 -17.46 7.12
C GLU A 38 2.10 -17.03 8.12
N LEU A 39 1.78 -16.14 9.07
CA LEU A 39 2.75 -15.75 10.10
C LEU A 39 3.09 -16.90 11.06
N ALA A 40 2.16 -17.82 11.32
CA ALA A 40 2.44 -19.02 12.10
C ALA A 40 3.39 -19.98 11.37
N GLU A 41 3.27 -20.08 10.04
CA GLU A 41 4.17 -20.87 9.20
C GLU A 41 5.55 -20.23 9.05
N LEU A 42 5.61 -18.91 8.84
CA LEU A 42 6.85 -18.16 8.66
C LEU A 42 7.63 -17.98 9.98
N ALA A 43 6.94 -17.83 11.11
CA ALA A 43 7.51 -17.56 12.43
C ALA A 43 6.98 -18.51 13.52
N PRO A 44 7.16 -19.84 13.39
CA PRO A 44 6.49 -20.83 14.23
C PRO A 44 6.91 -20.78 15.70
N LYS A 45 8.18 -20.43 15.98
CA LYS A 45 8.71 -20.32 17.34
C LYS A 45 8.10 -19.12 18.07
N ARG A 46 7.96 -17.99 17.38
CA ARG A 46 7.33 -16.77 17.90
C ARG A 46 5.85 -17.00 18.13
N TYR A 47 5.15 -17.54 17.14
CA TYR A 47 3.72 -17.84 17.22
C TYR A 47 3.39 -18.73 18.42
N LYS A 48 4.10 -19.85 18.60
CA LYS A 48 3.90 -20.77 19.74
C LYS A 48 4.16 -20.14 21.10
N ARG A 49 5.01 -19.11 21.18
CA ARG A 49 5.26 -18.38 22.41
C ARG A 49 4.07 -17.47 22.72
N LEU A 50 3.68 -16.66 21.75
CA LEU A 50 2.57 -15.70 21.89
C LEU A 50 1.23 -16.39 22.14
N ALA A 51 0.97 -17.54 21.50
CA ALA A 51 -0.26 -18.31 21.67
C ALA A 51 -0.45 -18.89 23.09
N LYS A 52 0.58 -18.87 23.96
CA LYS A 52 0.43 -19.27 25.37
C LYS A 52 -0.10 -18.14 26.24
N ASP A 53 0.25 -16.91 25.88
CA ASP A 53 0.04 -15.71 26.70
C ASP A 53 -1.10 -14.83 26.14
N ILE A 54 -1.46 -14.99 24.86
CA ILE A 54 -2.44 -14.18 24.13
C ILE A 54 -3.56 -15.08 23.61
N GLU A 55 -4.80 -14.66 23.82
CA GLU A 55 -5.99 -15.31 23.26
C GLU A 55 -5.96 -15.32 21.71
N GLU A 56 -6.50 -16.38 21.11
CA GLU A 56 -6.45 -16.59 19.66
C GLU A 56 -7.05 -15.43 18.86
N ASP A 57 -8.21 -14.89 19.29
CA ASP A 57 -8.87 -13.75 18.65
C ASP A 57 -8.01 -12.48 18.67
N ARG A 58 -7.27 -12.24 19.75
CA ARG A 58 -6.37 -11.10 19.88
C ARG A 58 -5.14 -11.30 19.00
N LEU A 59 -4.58 -12.51 18.98
CA LEU A 59 -3.44 -12.86 18.14
C LEU A 59 -3.78 -12.75 16.65
N GLU A 60 -4.98 -13.18 16.23
CA GLU A 60 -5.46 -13.02 14.86
C GLU A 60 -5.54 -11.54 14.45
N LYS A 61 -6.08 -10.68 15.32
CA LYS A 61 -6.14 -9.22 15.08
C LYS A 61 -4.75 -8.63 14.91
N ILE A 62 -3.80 -9.01 15.76
CA ILE A 62 -2.40 -8.57 15.69
C ILE A 62 -1.77 -8.98 14.35
N CYS A 63 -1.85 -10.26 13.99
CA CYS A 63 -1.31 -10.78 12.74
C CYS A 63 -1.91 -10.06 11.52
N ARG A 64 -3.24 -9.87 11.52
CA ARG A 64 -3.94 -9.13 10.46
C ARG A 64 -3.48 -7.68 10.37
N GLN A 65 -3.34 -6.98 11.49
CA GLN A 65 -2.88 -5.58 11.51
C GLN A 65 -1.48 -5.44 10.94
N ILE A 66 -0.55 -6.32 11.33
CA ILE A 66 0.83 -6.31 10.84
C ILE A 66 0.86 -6.55 9.32
N MET A 67 0.19 -7.60 8.83
CA MET A 67 0.15 -7.94 7.41
C MET A 67 -0.48 -6.83 6.56
N LEU A 68 -1.62 -6.28 7.00
CA LEU A 68 -2.30 -5.21 6.29
C LEU A 68 -1.46 -3.93 6.24
N TYR A 69 -0.78 -3.59 7.32
CA TYR A 69 0.09 -2.42 7.33
C TYR A 69 1.18 -2.51 6.27
N HIS A 70 1.92 -3.62 6.21
CA HIS A 70 3.05 -3.74 5.28
C HIS A 70 2.58 -3.86 3.84
N LEU A 71 1.43 -4.49 3.59
CA LEU A 71 0.81 -4.51 2.27
C LEU A 71 0.38 -3.09 1.83
N ASP A 72 -0.33 -2.36 2.69
CA ASP A 72 -0.81 -1.01 2.38
C ASP A 72 0.39 -0.03 2.21
N ARG A 73 1.45 -0.19 3.02
CA ARG A 73 2.70 0.60 2.93
C ARG A 73 3.44 0.31 1.62
N GLY A 74 3.65 -0.96 1.28
CA GLY A 74 4.33 -1.36 0.04
C GLY A 74 3.58 -0.89 -1.20
N TRP A 75 2.25 -0.94 -1.19
CA TRP A 75 1.45 -0.36 -2.28
C TRP A 75 1.58 1.16 -2.39
N ALA A 76 1.61 1.88 -1.27
CA ALA A 76 1.83 3.33 -1.29
C ALA A 76 3.22 3.71 -1.84
N ASP A 77 4.27 2.99 -1.44
CA ASP A 77 5.63 3.19 -1.97
C ASP A 77 5.71 2.87 -3.47
N HIS A 78 5.03 1.81 -3.91
CA HIS A 78 4.94 1.46 -5.33
C HIS A 78 4.25 2.57 -6.14
N LEU A 79 3.13 3.13 -5.64
CA LEU A 79 2.46 4.25 -6.31
C LEU A 79 3.35 5.50 -6.40
N ALA A 80 4.14 5.79 -5.36
CA ALA A 80 5.11 6.87 -5.38
C ALA A 80 6.19 6.62 -6.45
N TYR A 81 6.76 5.41 -6.50
CA TYR A 81 7.72 5.00 -7.51
C TYR A 81 7.17 5.14 -8.94
N LEU A 82 5.92 4.72 -9.18
CA LEU A 82 5.28 4.87 -10.49
C LEU A 82 5.06 6.34 -10.86
N ALA A 83 4.75 7.21 -9.91
CA ALA A 83 4.63 8.65 -10.15
C ALA A 83 5.98 9.23 -10.61
N ASP A 84 7.06 8.92 -9.89
CA ASP A 84 8.42 9.39 -10.20
C ASP A 84 8.91 8.91 -11.57
N ILE A 85 8.65 7.65 -11.93
CA ILE A 85 9.00 7.15 -13.27
C ILE A 85 8.18 7.89 -14.33
N ARG A 86 6.87 8.04 -14.14
CA ARG A 86 6.00 8.68 -15.13
C ARG A 86 6.44 10.11 -15.42
N GLU A 87 6.91 10.85 -14.41
CA GLU A 87 7.45 12.20 -14.61
C GLU A 87 8.83 12.18 -15.31
N SER A 88 9.72 11.27 -14.93
CA SER A 88 11.09 11.22 -15.45
C SER A 88 11.25 10.54 -16.82
N ILE A 89 10.28 9.73 -17.26
CA ILE A 89 10.42 8.90 -18.46
C ILE A 89 10.41 9.70 -19.76
N HIS A 90 9.75 10.86 -19.77
CA HIS A 90 9.77 11.79 -20.89
C HIS A 90 11.15 12.42 -21.11
N LEU A 91 11.97 12.53 -20.06
CA LEU A 91 13.34 13.01 -20.15
C LEU A 91 14.31 11.91 -20.65
N ARG A 92 13.97 10.62 -20.50
CA ARG A 92 14.77 9.48 -20.97
C ARG A 92 14.48 9.06 -22.42
N ALA A 93 13.45 9.62 -23.05
CA ALA A 93 13.06 9.33 -24.43
C ALA A 93 14.11 9.71 -25.51
N LEU A 94 15.26 10.28 -25.13
CA LEU A 94 16.42 10.54 -25.99
C LEU A 94 17.00 9.26 -26.65
N GLY A 95 16.62 8.06 -26.19
CA GLY A 95 17.15 6.76 -26.64
C GLY A 95 16.36 6.00 -27.71
N ARG A 96 15.39 6.60 -28.43
CA ARG A 96 14.53 5.94 -29.45
C ARG A 96 13.61 4.81 -28.95
N GLN A 97 13.49 4.63 -27.63
CA GLN A 97 12.54 3.68 -27.03
C GLN A 97 11.20 4.34 -26.75
N ASN A 98 10.10 3.60 -26.86
CA ASN A 98 8.76 4.06 -26.54
C ASN A 98 8.62 4.24 -25.01
N PRO A 99 8.34 5.46 -24.51
CA PRO A 99 8.22 5.73 -23.07
C PRO A 99 7.16 4.88 -22.35
N LEU A 100 6.10 4.46 -23.07
CA LEU A 100 5.06 3.64 -22.47
C LEU A 100 5.56 2.21 -22.17
N ASP A 101 6.32 1.63 -23.11
CA ASP A 101 6.80 0.26 -22.98
C ASP A 101 7.83 0.16 -21.84
N GLU A 102 8.71 1.15 -21.71
CA GLU A 102 9.68 1.21 -20.61
C GLU A 102 9.01 1.46 -19.25
N PHE A 103 7.95 2.29 -19.20
CA PHE A 103 7.14 2.43 -17.99
C PHE A 103 6.52 1.09 -17.58
N HIS A 104 5.87 0.40 -18.53
CA HIS A 104 5.24 -0.89 -18.24
C HIS A 104 6.25 -1.91 -17.75
N ARG A 105 7.44 -1.97 -18.37
CA ARG A 105 8.52 -2.86 -17.94
C ARG A 105 8.93 -2.59 -16.50
N LEU A 106 9.27 -1.34 -16.17
CA LEU A 106 9.66 -0.94 -14.82
C LEU A 106 8.55 -1.16 -13.79
N ALA A 107 7.31 -0.87 -14.17
CA ALA A 107 6.14 -1.05 -13.30
C ALA A 107 5.84 -2.51 -13.00
N VAL A 108 6.02 -3.41 -13.98
CA VAL A 108 5.89 -4.87 -13.79
C VAL A 108 7.01 -5.39 -12.91
N ASP A 109 8.25 -5.00 -13.18
CA ASP A 109 9.42 -5.44 -12.42
C ASP A 109 9.31 -5.04 -10.94
N ALA A 110 8.95 -3.79 -10.65
CA ALA A 110 8.77 -3.31 -9.27
C ALA A 110 7.58 -3.96 -8.56
N PHE A 111 6.48 -4.23 -9.27
CA PHE A 111 5.31 -4.85 -8.65
C PHE A 111 5.56 -6.33 -8.30
N ALA A 112 6.45 -7.01 -9.03
CA ALA A 112 6.72 -8.43 -8.85
C ALA A 112 7.28 -8.78 -7.46
N SER A 113 8.08 -7.90 -6.84
CA SER A 113 8.63 -8.12 -5.50
C SER A 113 7.71 -7.63 -4.37
N LEU A 114 6.80 -6.68 -4.64
CA LEU A 114 5.99 -5.99 -3.64
C LEU A 114 5.32 -6.93 -2.64
N ALA A 115 4.63 -7.97 -3.12
CA ALA A 115 3.90 -8.88 -2.24
C ALA A 115 4.85 -9.71 -1.35
N ALA A 116 5.98 -10.14 -1.88
CA ALA A 116 6.98 -10.89 -1.13
C ALA A 116 7.65 -9.99 -0.08
N ASP A 117 8.04 -8.77 -0.47
CA ASP A 117 8.67 -7.77 0.40
C ASP A 117 7.74 -7.40 1.56
N ALA A 118 6.44 -7.24 1.29
CA ALA A 118 5.44 -6.96 2.32
C ALA A 118 5.30 -8.10 3.34
N ILE A 119 5.36 -9.36 2.89
CA ILE A 119 5.30 -10.54 3.77
C ILE A 119 6.57 -10.64 4.63
N GLU A 120 7.74 -10.43 4.04
CA GLU A 120 9.01 -10.44 4.78
C GLU A 120 9.05 -9.35 5.85
N ALA A 121 8.63 -8.13 5.50
CA ALA A 121 8.54 -7.01 6.46
C ALA A 121 7.53 -7.29 7.59
N ALA A 122 6.41 -7.94 7.27
CA ALA A 122 5.42 -8.38 8.24
C ALA A 122 5.98 -9.44 9.20
N GLN A 123 6.69 -10.44 8.69
CA GLN A 123 7.36 -11.46 9.50
C GLN A 123 8.37 -10.82 10.46
N GLN A 124 9.22 -9.93 9.97
CA GLN A 124 10.22 -9.24 10.78
C GLN A 124 9.57 -8.42 11.92
N THR A 125 8.45 -7.78 11.62
CA THR A 125 7.67 -7.03 12.62
C THR A 125 7.05 -7.97 13.63
N PHE A 126 6.46 -9.08 13.21
CA PHE A 126 5.85 -10.06 14.11
C PHE A 126 6.86 -10.70 15.07
N GLU A 127 8.09 -10.94 14.60
CA GLU A 127 9.20 -11.45 15.42
C GLU A 127 9.66 -10.47 16.52
N THR A 128 9.63 -9.16 16.22
CA THR A 128 10.27 -8.14 17.07
C THR A 128 9.29 -7.31 17.89
N ALA A 129 8.03 -7.19 17.48
CA ALA A 129 7.08 -6.29 18.12
C ALA A 129 6.66 -6.75 19.53
N ASN A 130 6.57 -5.80 20.47
CA ASN A 130 6.09 -6.05 21.82
C ASN A 130 4.56 -6.10 21.85
N VAL A 131 3.99 -7.30 21.90
CA VAL A 131 2.54 -7.56 21.78
C VAL A 131 1.84 -7.85 23.11
N LEU A 132 2.59 -7.97 24.21
CA LEU A 132 2.09 -8.44 25.51
C LEU A 132 1.52 -7.33 26.39
N GLU A 133 1.87 -6.06 26.15
CA GLU A 133 1.34 -4.94 26.95
C GLU A 133 -0.10 -4.58 26.51
N GLU A 134 -1.03 -4.52 27.46
CA GLU A 134 -2.47 -4.31 27.21
C GLU A 134 -2.85 -2.86 26.87
N GLU A 135 -2.05 -1.85 27.28
CA GLU A 135 -2.49 -0.45 27.18
C GLU A 135 -2.50 0.15 25.77
N GLN A 136 -1.86 -0.50 24.80
CA GLN A 136 -1.93 -0.18 23.36
C GLN A 136 -1.03 -1.20 22.63
N GLY A 137 -1.27 -2.49 22.87
CA GLY A 137 -0.35 -3.57 22.49
C GLY A 137 0.05 -3.55 21.01
N LEU A 138 1.37 -3.65 20.80
CA LEU A 138 2.18 -3.16 19.68
C LEU A 138 2.65 -1.71 19.92
N ASP A 139 3.95 -1.50 20.11
CA ASP A 139 4.59 -0.20 19.84
C ASP A 139 4.43 0.09 18.34
N LEU A 140 3.22 0.54 17.99
CA LEU A 140 2.82 0.98 16.67
C LEU A 140 3.37 2.38 16.41
N SER A 141 4.33 2.93 17.16
CA SER A 141 4.94 4.21 16.78
C SER A 141 5.44 4.20 15.33
N LYS A 142 5.87 3.01 14.84
CA LYS A 142 6.22 2.75 13.43
C LYS A 142 5.05 2.30 12.54
N LEU A 143 3.93 1.88 13.12
CA LEU A 143 2.73 1.34 12.46
C LEU A 143 1.52 2.28 12.64
N ALA A 144 1.76 3.52 13.09
CA ALA A 144 0.73 4.42 13.57
C ALA A 144 -0.24 4.70 12.43
N ARG A 145 -1.54 4.57 12.71
CA ARG A 145 -2.57 5.02 11.77
C ARG A 145 -2.28 6.49 11.44
N PRO A 146 -2.37 6.90 10.17
CA PRO A 146 -2.21 8.30 9.81
C PRO A 146 -3.14 9.14 10.69
N THR A 147 -2.60 10.18 11.33
CA THR A 147 -3.38 11.09 12.19
C THR A 147 -4.48 11.81 11.41
N SER A 148 -4.34 11.89 10.08
CA SER A 148 -5.39 12.31 9.16
C SER A 148 -5.14 11.74 7.75
N THR A 149 -6.19 11.30 7.07
CA THR A 149 -6.15 10.89 5.66
C THR A 149 -7.19 11.69 4.89
N TRP A 150 -6.76 12.41 3.87
CA TRP A 150 -7.60 13.32 3.08
C TRP A 150 -7.78 12.73 1.69
N THR A 151 -8.99 12.81 1.16
CA THR A 151 -9.28 12.38 -0.22
C THR A 151 -9.58 13.62 -1.06
N TYR A 152 -8.92 13.76 -2.19
CA TYR A 152 -9.11 14.87 -3.12
C TYR A 152 -9.13 14.35 -4.56
N MET A 153 -9.75 15.12 -5.45
CA MET A 153 -9.71 14.87 -6.89
C MET A 153 -8.56 15.68 -7.49
N VAL A 154 -7.71 15.05 -8.29
CA VAL A 154 -6.61 15.75 -8.99
C VAL A 154 -7.20 16.43 -10.23
N ASN A 155 -7.05 17.74 -10.31
CA ASN A 155 -7.41 18.54 -11.48
C ASN A 155 -6.13 18.92 -12.24
N ASP A 156 -6.07 18.61 -13.53
CA ASP A 156 -4.88 18.83 -14.38
C ASP A 156 -4.61 20.32 -14.67
N ASN A 157 -5.56 21.22 -14.41
CA ASN A 157 -5.41 22.65 -14.60
C ASN A 157 -5.78 23.44 -13.34
N PRO A 158 -4.82 23.76 -12.46
CA PRO A 158 -5.09 24.51 -11.23
C PRO A 158 -5.42 26.00 -11.49
N LEU A 159 -5.28 26.49 -12.73
CA LEU A 159 -5.44 27.90 -13.09
C LEU A 159 -6.67 28.20 -13.97
N SER A 160 -7.46 27.20 -14.40
CA SER A 160 -8.65 27.46 -15.22
C SER A 160 -9.90 27.82 -14.44
N ASP A 161 -9.95 27.60 -13.12
CA ASP A 161 -11.10 27.96 -12.31
C ASP A 161 -10.86 29.26 -11.53
N ASP A 162 -11.41 30.35 -12.06
CA ASP A 162 -11.52 31.66 -11.39
C ASP A 162 -12.67 31.68 -10.35
N THR A 163 -12.84 30.61 -9.57
CA THR A 163 -13.78 30.62 -8.44
C THR A 163 -13.15 30.03 -7.19
N LEU A 164 -12.90 30.95 -6.25
CA LEU A 164 -12.53 30.84 -4.83
C LEU A 164 -13.42 29.89 -3.97
N SER A 165 -13.81 28.70 -4.45
CA SER A 165 -14.70 27.79 -3.71
C SER A 165 -14.02 26.59 -3.03
N THR A 166 -12.73 26.32 -3.31
CA THR A 166 -12.04 25.12 -2.79
C THR A 166 -11.47 25.24 -1.38
N LEU A 167 -11.62 26.39 -0.71
CA LEU A 167 -11.19 26.56 0.69
C LEU A 167 -12.30 26.33 1.73
N SER A 168 -13.51 25.92 1.34
CA SER A 168 -14.51 25.45 2.31
C SER A 168 -14.35 23.95 2.53
N LEU A 169 -13.41 23.59 3.41
CA LEU A 169 -13.46 22.29 4.08
C LEU A 169 -14.65 22.32 5.06
N PRO A 170 -15.67 21.46 4.96
CA PRO A 170 -16.55 21.23 6.09
C PRO A 170 -15.72 20.51 7.14
N GLY A 171 -15.21 21.26 8.11
CA GLY A 171 -14.66 20.73 9.34
C GLY A 171 -15.73 19.89 10.03
N VAL A 172 -15.62 18.58 9.92
CA VAL A 172 -16.32 17.64 10.79
C VAL A 172 -15.27 17.07 11.73
N PHE A 173 -14.86 17.91 12.69
CA PHE A 173 -14.29 17.42 13.94
C PHE A 173 -15.46 17.05 14.84
N ARG A 174 -15.57 15.78 15.20
CA ARG A 174 -16.26 15.34 16.40
C ARG A 174 -15.49 14.19 17.02
#